data_AF-A0A7W5UJF8-F1
#
_entry.id   AF-A0A7W5UJF8-F1
#
_cell.length_a   1.000
_cell.length_b   1.000
_cell.length_c   1.000
_cell.angle_alpha   90.00
_cell.angle_beta   90.00
_cell.angle_gamma   90.00
#
_symmetry.space_group_name_H-M   'P 1'
#
loop_
_entity.id
_entity.type
_entity.pdbx_description
1 polymer ?
#
loop_
_entity_poly.entity_id
_entity_poly.type
_entity_poly.pdbx_seq_one_letter_code
_entity_poly.pdbx_strand_id
1 'polypeptide(L)' 'MAKVTSKSVATKASKALQDGRSSDRTKSIAGSALSQREKKK' A
#
# COMPACT_ATOMS: atom_id res chain seq x y z
N MET A 1 19.21 -5.99 0.18
CA MET A 1 17.85 -6.47 -0.14
C MET A 1 16.88 -5.35 0.18
N ALA A 2 16.17 -4.81 -0.81
CA ALA A 2 15.07 -3.88 -0.53
C ALA A 2 13.94 -4.68 0.14
N LYS A 3 13.31 -4.14 1.19
CA LYS A 3 12.14 -4.77 1.81
C LYS A 3 10.92 -4.38 0.98
N VAL A 4 10.38 -5.37 0.27
CA VAL A 4 9.41 -5.10 -0.80
C VAL A 4 8.03 -5.60 -0.41
N THR A 5 7.05 -4.74 -0.63
CA THR A 5 5.66 -5.11 -0.40
C THR A 5 5.21 -6.09 -1.48
N SER A 6 4.78 -7.27 -1.07
CA SER A 6 4.26 -8.29 -1.99
C SER A 6 3.01 -7.77 -2.73
N LYS A 7 2.76 -8.31 -3.93
CA LYS A 7 1.62 -7.91 -4.78
C LYS A 7 0.29 -7.94 -4.02
N SER A 8 0.07 -8.96 -3.19
CA SER A 8 -1.16 -9.12 -2.40
C SER A 8 -1.35 -8.01 -1.37
N VAL A 9 -0.29 -7.59 -0.68
CA VAL A 9 -0.34 -6.51 0.31
C VAL A 9 -0.52 -5.17 -0.39
N ALA A 10 0.15 -4.95 -1.52
CA ALA A 10 -0.03 -3.74 -2.32
C ALA A 10 -1.47 -3.59 -2.86
N THR A 11 -2.09 -4.69 -3.30
CA THR A 11 -3.51 -4.68 -3.73
C THR A 11 -4.44 -4.33 -2.59
N LYS A 12 -4.21 -4.89 -1.39
CA LYS A 12 -5.01 -4.55 -0.19
C LYS A 12 -4.81 -3.09 0.23
N ALA A 13 -3.57 -2.59 0.19
CA ALA A 13 -3.25 -1.19 0.47
C ALA A 13 -3.92 -0.24 -0.54
N SER A 14 -3.86 -0.56 -1.83
CA SER A 14 -4.52 0.20 -2.89
C SER A 14 -6.04 0.23 -2.71
N LYS A 15 -6.66 -0.88 -2.31
CA LYS A 15 -8.08 -0.93 -1.95
C LYS A 15 -8.39 -0.09 -0.71
N ALA A 16 -7.54 -0.13 0.31
CA ALA A 16 -7.71 0.67 1.52
C ALA A 16 -7.60 2.19 1.24
N LEU A 17 -6.74 2.60 0.30
CA LEU A 17 -6.67 3.99 -0.17
C LEU A 17 -7.93 4.44 -0.92
N GLN A 18 -8.55 3.52 -1.66
CA GLN A 18 -9.75 3.79 -2.45
C GLN A 18 -11.05 3.65 -1.65
N ASP A 19 -11.05 2.91 -0.54
CA ASP A 19 -12.20 2.79 0.36
C ASP A 19 -12.37 4.09 1.16
N GLY A 20 -13.45 4.82 0.87
CA GLY A 20 -13.82 6.07 1.55
C GLY A 20 -14.11 5.91 3.05
N ARG A 21 -14.23 4.67 3.54
CA ARG A 21 -14.42 4.36 4.97
C ARG A 21 -13.10 4.13 5.72
N SER A 22 -11.96 4.11 5.03
CA SER A 22 -10.65 3.97 5.67
C SER A 22 -10.26 5.26 6.39
N SER A 23 -9.85 5.12 7.65
CA SER A 23 -9.31 6.23 8.44
C SER A 23 -8.01 6.77 7.86
N ASP A 24 -7.69 8.04 8.10
CA ASP A 24 -6.51 8.70 7.54
C ASP A 24 -5.21 7.98 7.94
N ARG A 25 -5.15 7.46 9.16
CA ARG A 25 -4.03 6.61 9.62
C ARG A 25 -3.86 5.36 8.75
N THR A 26 -4.96 4.72 8.37
CA THR A 26 -4.94 3.53 7.51
C THR A 26 -4.46 3.89 6.10
N LYS A 27 -4.90 5.05 5.57
CA LYS A 27 -4.44 5.57 4.28
C LYS A 27 -2.94 5.87 4.30
N SER A 28 -2.42 6.49 5.35
CA SER A 28 -0.97 6.76 5.49
C SER A 28 -0.14 5.48 5.50
N ILE A 29 -0.59 4.45 6.23
CA ILE A 29 0.08 3.15 6.27
C ILE A 29 0.01 2.47 4.90
N ALA A 30 -1.14 2.50 4.24
CA ALA A 30 -1.33 1.94 2.90
C ALA A 30 -0.47 2.64 1.84
N GLY A 31 -0.34 3.96 1.91
CA GLY A 31 0.55 4.73 1.04
C GLY A 31 2.03 4.35 1.24
N SER A 32 2.46 4.18 2.49
CA SER A 32 3.82 3.73 2.82
C SER A 32 4.09 2.29 2.35
N ALA A 33 3.09 1.41 2.45
CA ALA A 33 3.19 0.05 1.93
C ALA A 33 3.25 0.02 0.40
N LEU A 34 2.52 0.91 -0.28
CA LEU A 34 2.55 1.02 -1.74
C LEU A 34 3.88 1.60 -2.24
N SER A 35 4.47 2.59 -1.55
CA SER A 35 5.77 3.16 -1.93
C SER A 35 6.93 2.17 -1.76
N GLN A 36 6.80 1.23 -0.81
CA GLN A 36 7.74 0.12 -0.62
C GLN A 36 7.50 -1.06 -1.58
N ARG A 37 6.48 -1.01 -2.45
CA ARG A 37 6.33 -2.00 -3.52
C ARG A 37 7.37 -1.69 -4.60
N GLU A 38 8.08 -2.72 -5.08
CA GLU A 38 8.99 -2.53 -6.22
C GLU A 38 8.21 -1.97 -7.41
N LYS A 39 8.69 -0.84 -7.94
CA LYS A 39 8.30 -0.39 -9.26
C LYS A 39 8.93 -1.38 -10.23
N LYS A 40 8.10 -2.20 -10.88
CA LYS A 40 8.53 -2.97 -12.04
C LYS A 40 8.95 -1.94 -13.10
N LYS A 41 10.26 -1.76 -13.29
CA LYS A 41 10.80 -1.01 -14.42
C LYS A 41 10.43 -1.75 -15.72
#